data_AF-A0A2E4WMY6-F1
#
_entry.id   AF-A0A2E4WMY6-F1
#
_cell.length_a   1.000
_cell.length_b   1.000
_cell.length_c   1.000
_cell.angle_alpha   90.00
_cell.angle_beta   90.00
_cell.angle_gamma   90.00
#
_symmetry.space_group_name_H-M   'P 1'
#
loop_
_entity.id
_entity.type
_entity.pdbx_description
1 polymer ?
#
loop_
_entity_poly.entity_id
_entity_poly.type
_entity_poly.pdbx_seq_one_letter_code
_entity_poly.pdbx_strand_id
1 'polypeptide(L)' 'MDGVKIDFAEEWIHLRKSNTEPIIRIYTESTTADKANALAERFMVEIKSMI' A
#
# COMPACT_ATOMS: atom_id res chain seq x y z
N MET A 1 -14.02 6.13 -2.78
CA MET A 1 -12.73 5.43 -2.73
C MET A 1 -13.01 3.94 -2.84
N ASP A 2 -12.27 3.25 -3.70
CA ASP A 2 -12.33 1.79 -3.88
C ASP A 2 -11.08 1.17 -3.24
N GLY A 3 -11.22 0.07 -2.50
CA GLY A 3 -10.16 -0.51 -1.67
C GLY A 3 -10.07 0.08 -0.25
N VAL A 4 -8.96 -0.21 0.45
CA VAL A 4 -8.70 0.18 1.84
C VAL A 4 -7.58 1.21 1.86
N LYS A 5 -7.88 2.42 2.34
CA LYS A 5 -6.88 3.47 2.59
C LYS A 5 -6.64 3.60 4.09
N ILE A 6 -5.38 3.66 4.49
CA ILE A 6 -4.94 3.91 5.86
C ILE A 6 -4.12 5.19 5.83
N ASP A 7 -4.61 6.20 6.54
CA ASP A 7 -3.95 7.50 6.68
C ASP A 7 -3.27 7.59 8.06
N PHE A 8 -1.98 7.88 8.05
CA PHE A 8 -1.17 8.21 9.22
C PHE A 8 -0.91 9.72 9.25
N ALA A 9 -0.18 10.20 10.27
CA ALA A 9 0.07 11.63 10.45
C ALA A 9 0.87 12.28 9.30
N GLU A 10 1.84 11.55 8.73
CA GLU A 10 2.76 12.06 7.70
C GLU A 10 2.81 11.22 6.42
N GLU A 11 2.00 10.16 6.36
CA GLU A 11 2.05 9.18 5.28
C GLU A 11 0.72 8.45 5.13
N TRP A 12 0.52 7.81 3.99
CA TRP A 12 -0.66 6.98 3.77
C TRP A 12 -0.35 5.81 2.86
N ILE A 13 -1.17 4.76 2.98
CA ILE A 13 -1.16 3.61 2.09
C ILE A 13 -2.57 3.35 1.57
N HIS A 14 -2.68 3.01 0.29
CA HIS A 14 -3.92 2.62 -0.36
C HIS A 14 -3.78 1.27 -1.06
N LEU A 15 -4.55 0.29 -0.59
CA LEU A 15 -4.61 -1.04 -1.18
C LEU A 15 -5.91 -1.19 -1.97
N ARG A 16 -5.80 -1.65 -3.22
CA ARG A 16 -6.98 -1.91 -4.06
C ARG A 16 -6.79 -3.12 -4.96
N LYS A 17 -7.89 -3.82 -5.24
CA LYS A 17 -7.91 -4.81 -6.32
C LYS A 17 -7.84 -4.09 -7.66
N SER A 18 -7.15 -4.68 -8.64
CA SER A 18 -7.21 -4.22 -10.01
C SER A 18 -8.54 -4.62 -10.67
N ASN A 19 -9.16 -3.69 -11.37
CA ASN A 19 -10.41 -3.93 -12.08
C ASN A 19 -10.20 -4.64 -13.43
N THR A 20 -8.99 -4.60 -13.97
CA THR A 20 -8.67 -5.10 -15.32
C THR A 20 -7.67 -6.25 -15.31
N GLU A 21 -6.96 -6.46 -14.21
CA GLU A 21 -5.89 -7.45 -14.09
C GLU A 21 -6.03 -8.22 -12.77
N PRO A 22 -5.59 -9.48 -12.69
CA PRO A 22 -5.69 -10.28 -11.47
C PRO A 22 -4.58 -9.94 -10.45
N ILE A 23 -4.43 -8.66 -10.10
CA ILE A 23 -3.41 -8.16 -9.18
C ILE A 23 -4.00 -7.27 -8.09
N ILE A 24 -3.28 -7.14 -6.98
CA ILE A 24 -3.51 -6.14 -5.94
C ILE A 24 -2.53 -5.00 -6.18
N ARG A 25 -3.02 -3.76 -6.16
CA ARG A 25 -2.20 -2.54 -6.24
C ARG A 25 -2.04 -1.93 -4.86
N ILE A 26 -0.82 -1.47 -4.58
CA ILE A 26 -0.44 -0.77 -3.37
C ILE A 26 0.13 0.57 -3.80
N TYR A 27 -0.39 1.65 -3.22
CA TYR A 27 0.12 3.00 -3.37
C TYR A 27 0.52 3.52 -2.00
N THR A 28 1.71 4.12 -1.92
CA THR A 28 2.25 4.69 -0.68
C THR A 28 2.77 6.08 -0.96
N GLU A 29 2.54 6.98 -0.01
CA GLU A 29 3.11 8.32 0.00
C GLU A 29 3.64 8.59 1.40
N SER A 30 4.83 9.19 1.47
CA SER A 30 5.46 9.58 2.72
C SER A 30 6.37 10.78 2.46
N THR A 31 6.99 11.30 3.51
CA THR A 31 7.84 12.51 3.46
C THR A 31 9.11 12.34 2.61
N THR A 32 9.51 11.10 2.28
CA THR A 32 10.64 10.79 1.40
C THR A 32 10.36 9.54 0.58
N ALA A 33 11.05 9.39 -0.55
CA ALA A 33 10.95 8.20 -1.39
C ALA A 33 11.35 6.92 -0.62
N ASP A 34 12.41 6.97 0.19
CA ASP A 34 12.87 5.82 0.98
C ASP A 34 11.82 5.37 2.00
N LYS A 35 11.18 6.32 2.71
CA LYS A 35 10.08 5.99 3.63
C LYS A 35 8.87 5.42 2.89
N ALA A 36 8.51 5.98 1.74
CA ALA A 36 7.40 5.47 0.94
C ALA A 36 7.67 4.03 0.44
N ASN A 37 8.90 3.75 -0.02
CA ASN A 37 9.32 2.42 -0.43
C ASN A 37 9.31 1.43 0.73
N ALA A 38 9.87 1.82 1.89
CA ALA A 38 9.87 0.98 3.09
C ALA A 38 8.44 0.68 3.57
N LEU A 39 7.53 1.66 3.50
CA LEU A 39 6.11 1.46 3.80
C LEU A 39 5.48 0.43 2.84
N ALA A 40 5.74 0.54 1.54
CA ALA A 40 5.23 -0.40 0.55
C ALA A 40 5.77 -1.82 0.78
N GLU A 41 7.06 -1.98 1.02
CA GLU A 41 7.71 -3.27 1.28
C GLU A 41 7.15 -3.95 2.52
N ARG A 42 7.01 -3.20 3.62
CA ARG A 42 6.43 -3.72 4.86
C ARG A 42 5.02 -4.29 4.62
N PHE A 43 4.14 -3.52 3.98
CA PHE A 43 2.77 -3.97 3.74
C PHE A 43 2.69 -5.10 2.70
N MET A 44 3.58 -5.14 1.71
CA MET A 44 3.70 -6.28 0.81
C MET A 44 4.04 -7.57 1.57
N VAL A 45 4.94 -7.52 2.54
CA VAL A 45 5.31 -8.67 3.38
C VAL A 45 4.14 -9.08 4.27
N GLU A 46 3.50 -8.13 4.95
CA GLU A 46 2.34 -8.40 5.82
C GLU A 46 1.21 -9.10 5.04
N ILE A 47 0.82 -8.59 3.87
CA ILE A 47 -0.23 -9.20 3.04
C ILE A 47 0.15 -10.61 2.62
N LYS A 48 1.40 -10.81 2.15
CA LYS A 48 1.89 -12.13 1.73
C LYS A 48 1.89 -13.14 2.87
N SER A 49 1.96 -12.70 4.12
CA SER A 49 1.91 -13.58 5.29
C SER A 49 0.49 -14.01 5.71
N MET A 50 -0.55 -13.36 5.17
CA MET A 50 -1.95 -13.61 5.49
C MET A 50 -2.68 -14.48 4.45
N ILE A 51 -2.01 -14.81 3.36
CA ILE A 51 -2.48 -15.71 2.27
C ILE A 51 -1.70 -17.02 2.28
#